data_AF-A0A3M8QUU4-F1
#
_entry.id   AF-A0A3M8QUU4-F1
#
_cell.length_a   1.000
_cell.length_b   1.000
_cell.length_c   1.000
_cell.angle_alpha   90.00
_cell.angle_beta   90.00
_cell.angle_gamma   90.00
#
_symmetry.space_group_name_H-M   'P 1'
#
loop_
_entity.id
_entity.type
_entity.pdbx_description
1 polymer ?
#
loop_
_entity_poly.entity_id
_entity_poly.type
_entity_poly.pdbx_seq_one_letter_code
_entity_poly.pdbx_strand_id
1 'polypeptide(L)'
;AGTTADRSEVDHRWVQSLQQEMQEAEVELEVQLLQTTLTLRQLMALRAGDVIPVALPDSVVARVDGIPVFKGRHGTSNGRHAVQVEEHLWPEMEEGQGALAAMEK
;
A
#
# COMPACT_ATOMS: atom_id res chain seq x y z
N ALA A 1 16.01 -39.02 -32.62
CA ALA A 1 15.17 -37.88 -33.05
C ALA A 1 14.39 -37.38 -31.84
N GLY A 2 14.38 -36.05 -31.60
CA GLY A 2 13.53 -35.40 -30.59
C GLY A 2 14.24 -34.87 -29.32
N THR A 3 15.19 -33.94 -29.45
CA THR A 3 15.82 -33.24 -28.30
C THR A 3 16.04 -31.77 -28.62
N THR A 4 14.97 -30.98 -28.78
CA THR A 4 15.06 -29.50 -28.78
C THR A 4 13.73 -28.79 -28.48
N ALA A 5 12.57 -29.45 -28.63
CA ALA A 5 11.26 -28.84 -28.38
C ALA A 5 10.93 -28.58 -26.89
N ASP A 6 11.65 -29.22 -25.95
CA ASP A 6 11.33 -29.18 -24.52
C ASP A 6 11.82 -27.91 -23.79
N ARG A 7 12.73 -27.13 -24.38
CA ARG A 7 13.38 -26.00 -23.68
C ARG A 7 12.67 -24.65 -23.83
N SER A 8 11.89 -24.46 -24.90
CA SER A 8 11.21 -23.19 -25.19
C SER A 8 9.81 -23.08 -24.58
N GLU A 9 9.15 -24.22 -24.32
CA GLU A 9 7.81 -24.29 -23.74
C GLU A 9 7.83 -24.18 -22.20
N VAL A 10 8.93 -24.64 -21.58
CA VAL A 10 9.17 -24.55 -20.13
C VAL A 10 9.30 -23.11 -19.65
N ASP A 11 9.89 -22.22 -20.45
CA ASP A 11 10.15 -20.82 -20.04
C ASP A 11 8.85 -20.02 -19.84
N HIS A 12 7.89 -20.16 -20.76
CA HIS A 12 6.61 -19.44 -20.68
C HIS A 12 5.72 -19.97 -19.54
N ARG A 13 5.67 -21.29 -19.35
CA ARG A 13 4.89 -21.90 -18.26
C ARG A 13 5.52 -21.62 -16.89
N TRP A 14 6.86 -21.61 -16.79
CA TRP A 14 7.57 -21.28 -15.56
C TRP A 14 7.39 -19.82 -15.16
N VAL A 15 7.47 -18.87 -16.10
CA VAL A 15 7.17 -17.45 -15.85
C VAL A 15 5.73 -17.27 -15.38
N GLN A 16 4.76 -17.95 -16.00
CA GLN A 16 3.36 -17.91 -15.55
C GLN A 16 3.19 -18.50 -14.14
N SER A 17 3.81 -19.65 -13.86
CA SER A 17 3.77 -20.25 -12.52
C SER A 17 4.39 -19.33 -11.47
N LEU A 18 5.54 -18.72 -11.74
CA LEU A 18 6.16 -17.73 -10.84
C LEU A 18 5.31 -16.48 -10.66
N GLN A 19 4.69 -15.98 -11.73
CA GLN A 19 3.81 -14.81 -11.66
C GLN A 19 2.55 -15.11 -10.86
N GLN A 20 2.04 -16.33 -10.92
CA GLN A 20 0.90 -16.79 -10.12
C GLN A 20 1.28 -16.93 -8.64
N GLU A 21 2.42 -17.57 -8.35
CA GLU A 21 2.93 -17.73 -6.97
C GLU A 21 3.26 -16.35 -6.34
N MET A 22 3.77 -15.40 -7.13
CA MET A 22 4.07 -14.04 -6.67
C MET A 22 2.80 -13.23 -6.35
N GLN A 23 1.66 -13.52 -7.00
CA GLN A 23 0.38 -12.88 -6.69
C GLN A 23 -0.18 -13.30 -5.32
N GLU A 24 0.23 -14.47 -4.81
CA GLU A 24 -0.20 -14.99 -3.52
C GLU A 24 0.62 -14.47 -2.35
N ALA A 25 1.66 -13.67 -2.62
CA ALA A 25 2.44 -13.04 -1.56
C ALA A 25 1.57 -12.08 -0.74
N GLU A 26 1.41 -12.41 0.55
CA GLU A 26 0.72 -11.53 1.49
C GLU A 26 1.59 -10.29 1.79
N VAL A 27 0.96 -9.12 1.77
CA VAL A 27 1.60 -7.85 2.13
C VAL A 27 0.86 -7.17 3.27
N GLU A 28 1.59 -6.43 4.10
CA GLU A 28 1.00 -5.65 5.18
C GLU A 28 0.54 -4.29 4.64
N LEU A 29 -0.76 -4.02 4.78
CA LEU A 29 -1.36 -2.73 4.44
C LEU A 29 -1.55 -1.91 5.72
N GLU A 30 -0.81 -0.81 5.85
CA GLU A 30 -0.92 0.11 6.97
C GLU A 30 -1.71 1.37 6.60
N VAL A 31 -2.46 1.93 7.56
CA VAL A 31 -3.17 3.19 7.40
C VAL A 31 -2.89 4.07 8.60
N GLN A 32 -2.24 5.20 8.36
CA GLN A 32 -2.04 6.21 9.39
C GLN A 32 -3.27 7.10 9.46
N LEU A 33 -4.02 7.01 10.57
CA LEU A 33 -5.23 7.80 10.78
C LEU A 33 -4.91 9.29 10.94
N LEU A 34 -3.92 9.62 11.75
CA LEU A 34 -3.43 10.98 11.94
C LEU A 34 -2.01 10.98 12.48
N GLN A 35 -1.34 12.12 12.35
CA GLN A 35 -0.06 12.40 12.99
C GLN A 35 -0.13 13.77 13.63
N THR A 36 0.45 13.91 14.83
CA THR A 36 0.57 15.19 15.52
C THR A 36 1.97 15.34 16.08
N THR A 37 2.39 16.57 16.33
CA THR A 37 3.71 16.89 16.89
C THR A 37 3.55 17.36 18.32
N LEU A 38 4.33 16.80 19.24
CA LEU A 38 4.40 17.21 20.63
C LEU A 38 5.84 17.57 20.99
N THR A 39 6.00 18.57 21.85
CA THR A 39 7.31 18.83 22.46
C THR A 39 7.69 17.70 23.41
N LEU A 40 9.00 17.49 23.63
CA LEU A 40 9.47 16.47 24.58
C LEU A 40 8.86 16.66 25.98
N ARG A 41 8.71 17.92 26.43
CA ARG A 41 8.08 18.23 27.72
C ARG A 41 6.62 17.77 27.78
N GLN A 42 5.84 18.02 26.73
CA GLN A 42 4.43 17.57 26.67
C GLN A 42 4.35 16.05 26.65
N LEU A 43 5.20 15.39 25.86
CA LEU A 43 5.27 13.93 25.79
C LEU A 43 5.58 13.31 27.16
N MET A 44 6.56 13.86 27.89
CA MET A 44 6.92 13.39 29.24
C MET A 44 5.83 13.65 30.29
N ALA A 45 4.91 14.59 30.03
CA ALA A 45 3.83 14.93 30.95
C ALA A 45 2.55 14.09 30.73
N LEU A 46 2.44 13.35 29.61
CA LEU A 46 1.26 12.55 29.28
C LEU A 46 0.97 11.47 30.32
N ARG A 47 -0.32 11.33 30.65
CA ARG A 47 -0.85 10.33 31.58
C ARG A 47 -2.08 9.66 30.99
N ALA A 48 -2.40 8.47 31.50
CA ALA A 48 -3.63 7.79 31.15
C ALA A 48 -4.84 8.70 31.46
N GLY A 49 -5.68 8.93 30.46
CA GLY A 49 -6.83 9.83 30.54
C GLY A 49 -6.61 11.21 29.91
N ASP A 50 -5.37 11.57 29.54
CA ASP A 50 -5.12 12.82 28.82
C ASP A 50 -5.71 12.77 27.41
N VAL A 51 -6.29 13.90 26.97
CA VAL A 51 -6.85 14.08 25.63
C VAL A 51 -5.88 14.89 24.79
N ILE A 52 -5.45 14.33 23.66
CA ILE A 52 -4.59 15.03 22.69
C ILE A 52 -5.50 15.73 21.66
N PRO A 53 -5.58 17.07 21.64
CA PRO A 53 -6.42 17.76 20.67
C PRO A 53 -5.81 17.62 19.27
N VAL A 54 -6.54 16.96 18.38
CA VAL A 54 -6.13 16.74 16.99
C VAL A 54 -7.33 16.94 16.07
N ALA A 55 -7.08 17.46 14.87
CA ALA A 55 -8.08 17.47 13.81
C ALA A 55 -8.02 16.12 13.10
N LEU A 56 -9.14 15.40 13.09
CA LEU A 56 -9.23 14.13 12.38
C LEU A 56 -9.38 14.41 10.88
N PRO A 57 -8.52 13.84 10.00
CA PRO A 57 -8.62 14.10 8.58
C PRO A 57 -9.81 13.35 7.96
N ASP A 58 -10.44 13.96 6.96
CA ASP A 58 -11.60 13.38 6.26
C ASP A 58 -11.22 12.15 5.42
N SER A 59 -9.96 12.08 4.97
CA SER A 59 -9.41 10.97 4.19
C SER A 59 -8.06 10.53 4.75
N VAL A 60 -7.77 9.24 4.62
CA VAL A 60 -6.54 8.57 5.03
C VAL A 60 -5.87 7.92 3.82
N VAL A 61 -4.56 7.68 3.92
CA VAL A 61 -3.76 7.02 2.88
C VAL A 61 -3.30 5.67 3.40
N ALA A 62 -3.60 4.62 2.64
CA ALA A 62 -3.11 3.28 2.88
C ALA A 62 -1.77 3.07 2.16
N ARG A 63 -0.82 2.44 2.86
CA ARG A 63 0.53 2.20 2.37
C ARG A 63 0.89 0.72 2.49
N VAL A 64 1.70 0.24 1.56
CA VAL A 64 2.42 -1.04 1.65
C VAL A 64 3.89 -0.70 1.66
N ASP A 65 4.63 -1.11 2.69
CA ASP A 65 6.05 -0.78 2.87
C ASP A 65 6.36 0.73 2.71
N GLY A 66 5.48 1.58 3.25
CA GLY A 66 5.58 3.04 3.16
C GLY A 66 5.16 3.64 1.80
N ILE A 67 4.92 2.82 0.79
CA ILE A 67 4.50 3.24 -0.55
C ILE A 67 2.97 3.45 -0.56
N PRO A 68 2.47 4.65 -0.90
CA PRO A 68 1.03 4.92 -0.95
C PRO A 68 0.36 4.16 -2.09
N VAL A 69 -0.69 3.41 -1.77
CA VAL A 69 -1.43 2.56 -2.73
C VAL A 69 -2.90 2.93 -2.86
N PHE A 70 -3.53 3.43 -1.78
CA PHE A 70 -4.93 3.82 -1.80
C PHE A 70 -5.16 5.09 -0.99
N LYS A 71 -6.16 5.86 -1.41
CA LYS A 71 -6.77 6.91 -0.59
C LYS A 71 -8.21 6.54 -0.30
N GLY A 72 -8.64 6.80 0.92
CA GLY A 72 -9.96 6.40 1.36
C GLY A 72 -10.46 7.11 2.60
N ARG A 73 -11.70 6.83 2.96
CA ARG A 73 -12.35 7.38 4.15
C ARG A 73 -12.32 6.38 5.29
N HIS A 74 -11.86 6.82 6.45
CA HIS A 74 -11.87 5.98 7.65
C HIS A 74 -13.29 5.86 8.21
N GLY A 75 -13.61 4.73 8.82
CA GLY A 75 -14.92 4.47 9.39
C GLY A 75 -15.01 3.11 10.08
N THR A 76 -16.22 2.57 10.12
CA THR A 76 -16.52 1.27 10.75
C THR A 76 -17.33 0.41 9.80
N SER A 77 -16.92 -0.85 9.63
CA SER A 77 -17.67 -1.88 8.90
C SER A 77 -17.79 -3.13 9.76
N ASN A 78 -19.01 -3.64 9.93
CA ASN A 78 -19.29 -4.83 10.76
C ASN A 78 -18.68 -4.74 12.18
N GLY A 79 -18.71 -3.56 12.79
CA GLY A 79 -18.15 -3.33 14.13
C GLY A 79 -16.62 -3.27 14.20
N ARG A 80 -15.92 -3.29 13.06
CA ARG A 80 -14.45 -3.19 12.97
C ARG A 80 -14.06 -1.88 12.30
N HIS A 81 -12.92 -1.30 12.70
CA HIS A 81 -12.33 -0.18 11.97
C HIS A 81 -12.06 -0.58 10.52
N ALA A 82 -12.47 0.27 9.59
CA ALA A 82 -12.39 0.02 8.17
C ALA A 82 -12.06 1.29 7.41
N VAL A 83 -11.51 1.13 6.21
CA VAL A 83 -11.28 2.22 5.27
C VAL A 83 -12.05 1.91 3.99
N GLN A 84 -12.93 2.82 3.60
CA GLN A 84 -13.58 2.77 2.29
C GLN A 84 -12.59 3.33 1.25
N VAL A 85 -12.16 2.49 0.32
CA VAL A 85 -11.30 2.92 -0.79
C VAL A 85 -12.08 3.85 -1.69
N GLU A 86 -11.57 5.07 -1.88
CA GLU A 86 -12.14 6.08 -2.77
C GLU A 86 -11.31 6.22 -4.06
N GLU A 87 -9.99 6.02 -3.98
CA GLU A 87 -9.05 6.24 -5.09
C GLU A 87 -7.86 5.27 -5.02
N HIS A 88 -7.42 4.77 -6.18
CA HIS A 88 -6.17 4.02 -6.34
C HIS A 88 -5.03 5.00 -6.59
N LEU A 89 -3.96 4.87 -5.80
CA LEU A 89 -2.73 5.64 -5.97
C LEU A 89 -1.72 4.74 -6.68
N TRP A 90 -1.22 5.22 -7.82
CA TRP A 90 -0.11 4.57 -8.49
C TRP A 90 1.16 5.15 -7.89
N PRO A 91 2.07 4.31 -7.37
CA PRO A 91 3.32 4.84 -6.85
C PRO A 91 4.05 5.60 -7.96
N GLU A 92 4.30 6.90 -7.76
CA GLU A 92 5.22 7.63 -8.61
C GLU A 92 6.61 6.98 -8.48
N MET A 93 6.96 6.17 -9.47
CA MET A 93 8.27 5.53 -9.58
C MET A 93 9.32 6.58 -9.95
N GLU A 94 9.96 7.22 -8.97
CA GLU A 94 11.23 7.93 -9.16
C GLU A 94 12.38 6.90 -8.93
N GLU A 95 13.29 6.55 -9.84
CA GLU A 95 13.86 7.24 -10.99
C GLU A 95 13.88 6.38 -12.26
N GLY A 96 13.46 7.01 -13.35
CA GLY A 96 13.39 6.46 -14.70
C GLY A 96 12.27 7.13 -15.50
N GLN A 97 12.19 8.46 -15.41
CA GLN A 97 11.30 9.37 -16.15
C GLN A 97 10.38 8.70 -17.19
N GLY A 98 9.07 8.67 -16.92
CA GLY A 98 8.09 8.71 -18.01
C GLY A 98 8.05 7.55 -19.00
N ALA A 99 8.45 6.32 -18.65
CA ALA A 99 8.25 5.21 -19.58
C ALA A 99 6.76 4.86 -19.82
N LEU A 100 5.82 5.22 -18.91
CA LEU A 100 4.40 4.82 -19.01
C LEU A 100 3.36 5.92 -18.73
N ALA A 101 3.77 7.17 -18.56
CA ALA A 101 2.97 8.25 -19.17
C ALA A 101 3.02 8.13 -20.71
N ALA A 102 4.01 7.42 -21.28
CA ALA A 102 4.17 7.15 -22.71
C ALA A 102 3.24 6.06 -23.30
N MET A 103 2.26 5.57 -22.54
CA MET A 103 1.15 4.77 -23.09
C MET A 103 -0.21 5.36 -22.69
N GLU A 104 -0.37 6.69 -22.81
CA GLU A 104 -1.68 7.35 -22.90
C GLU A 104 -2.48 6.87 -24.13
N LYS A 105 -2.89 5.60 -24.12
CA LYS A 105 -3.96 5.01 -24.92
C LYS A 105 -4.57 3.79 -24.23
#